data_AF-A0A7W1I2L1-F1
#
_entry.id   AF-A0A7W1I2L1-F1
#
_cell.length_a   1.000
_cell.length_b   1.000
_cell.length_c   1.000
_cell.angle_alpha   90.00
_cell.angle_beta   90.00
_cell.angle_gamma   90.00
#
_symmetry.space_group_name_H-M   'P 1'
#
loop_
_entity.id
_entity.type
_entity.pdbx_description
1 polymer ?
#
loop_
_entity_poly.entity_id
_entity_poly.type
_entity_poly.pdbx_seq_one_letter_code
_entity_poly.pdbx_strand_id
1 'polypeptide(L)'
;MKPIKLLPCVSHVTAAKLTRTVEGDICACDFYVEGAEAGVEVPGGYQLNGILNIDHHAPGTRMARVISSANLAIAHVRQCGLPAGQIVINHTDCDSILSSGVAAGRLDPAGRFGEAAIAADHTGKENNIADLLQGLDHKRDVELSFSNLERLLAGQALDGVAQAALDTRRRKRKAAEDVVKSGQVSVGGGMAFGVLREVIDGEFFPELLPDAIVILVASKVADTDLWKMKLRLGLAAPEGFNLHALGLQSFDPGYGGRWNAGSNSRAGGTVLTPEDYAEKIRARLASWPTPETRAQ
;
A
#
# COMPACT_ATOMS: atom_id res chain seq x y z
N MET A 1 -2.03 12.75 24.62
CA MET A 1 -1.52 12.41 23.27
C MET A 1 -0.07 12.00 23.38
N LYS A 2 0.34 10.94 22.67
CA LYS A 2 1.73 10.47 22.65
C LYS A 2 2.53 11.12 21.51
N PRO A 3 3.85 11.35 21.66
CA PRO A 3 4.68 11.78 20.54
C PRO A 3 4.80 10.67 19.49
N ILE A 4 4.85 11.06 18.21
CA ILE A 4 5.11 10.17 17.08
C ILE A 4 6.53 10.43 16.61
N LYS A 5 7.40 9.41 16.67
CA LYS A 5 8.80 9.52 16.26
C LYS A 5 8.96 9.01 14.84
N LEU A 6 9.33 9.91 13.92
CA LEU A 6 9.68 9.55 12.55
C LEU A 6 11.12 9.02 12.50
N LEU A 7 11.26 7.74 12.14
CA LEU A 7 12.54 7.07 11.94
C LEU A 7 13.07 7.29 10.51
N PRO A 8 14.36 7.07 10.24
CA PRO A 8 14.90 7.06 8.87
C PRO A 8 14.16 6.06 7.97
N CYS A 9 13.94 6.44 6.72
CA CYS A 9 13.35 5.57 5.71
C CYS A 9 14.31 4.42 5.39
N VAL A 10 13.95 3.19 5.77
CA VAL A 10 14.75 2.00 5.48
C VAL A 10 13.80 0.88 5.06
N SER A 11 14.17 0.13 4.03
CA SER A 11 13.35 -0.95 3.48
C SER A 11 13.34 -2.23 4.33
N HIS A 12 14.21 -2.29 5.33
CA HIS A 12 14.42 -3.46 6.18
C HIS A 12 14.56 -3.03 7.64
N VAL A 13 13.61 -3.45 8.46
CA VAL A 13 13.56 -3.16 9.89
C VAL A 13 13.40 -4.47 10.66
N THR A 14 14.25 -4.66 11.67
CA THR A 14 14.20 -5.83 12.56
C THR A 14 13.92 -5.37 13.99
N ALA A 15 13.38 -6.26 14.82
CA ALA A 15 13.17 -5.95 16.24
C ALA A 15 14.46 -5.46 16.93
N ALA A 16 15.59 -6.12 16.66
CA ALA A 16 16.90 -5.74 17.21
C ALA A 16 17.40 -4.37 16.72
N LYS A 17 16.99 -3.90 15.55
CA LYS A 17 17.32 -2.55 15.05
C LYS A 17 16.45 -1.50 15.74
N LEU A 18 15.17 -1.79 15.94
CA LEU A 18 14.24 -0.89 16.63
C LEU A 18 14.63 -0.68 18.09
N THR A 19 14.89 -1.74 18.84
CA THR A 19 15.24 -1.66 20.27
C THR A 19 16.59 -0.99 20.54
N ARG A 20 17.48 -0.93 19.54
CA ARG A 20 18.71 -0.12 19.61
C ARG A 20 18.50 1.36 19.33
N THR A 21 17.38 1.72 18.71
CA THR A 21 17.09 3.10 18.24
C THR A 21 16.05 3.80 19.14
N VAL A 22 15.23 3.02 19.82
CA VAL A 22 14.11 3.47 20.65
C VAL A 22 14.10 2.64 21.91
N GLU A 23 14.12 3.32 23.06
CA GLU A 23 14.14 2.68 24.38
C GLU A 23 12.71 2.36 24.86
N GLY A 24 12.57 1.29 25.64
CA GLY A 24 11.30 0.86 26.23
C GLY A 24 10.34 0.18 25.25
N ASP A 25 9.07 0.15 25.60
CA ASP A 25 8.01 -0.42 24.74
C ASP A 25 7.83 0.42 23.47
N ILE A 26 7.59 -0.26 22.34
CA ILE A 26 7.50 0.37 21.02
C ILE A 26 6.17 -0.02 20.37
N CYS A 27 5.47 0.95 19.79
CA CYS A 27 4.37 0.70 18.87
C CYS A 27 4.81 1.15 17.46
N ALA A 28 5.16 0.19 16.62
CA ALA A 28 5.57 0.39 15.24
C ALA A 28 4.34 0.37 14.33
N CYS A 29 4.02 1.51 13.73
CA CYS A 29 2.86 1.66 12.86
C CYS A 29 3.29 1.65 11.39
N ASP A 30 2.60 0.83 10.61
CA ASP A 30 2.58 0.83 9.14
C ASP A 30 3.88 0.47 8.42
N PHE A 31 4.88 -0.04 9.13
CA PHE A 31 6.01 -0.70 8.47
C PHE A 31 6.27 -2.08 9.05
N TYR A 32 6.69 -2.98 8.17
CA TYR A 32 6.98 -4.35 8.54
C TYR A 32 8.19 -4.41 9.47
N VAL A 33 8.00 -4.99 10.65
CA VAL A 33 9.10 -5.47 11.49
C VAL A 33 9.32 -6.93 11.18
N GLU A 34 10.50 -7.25 10.61
CA GLU A 34 10.83 -8.60 10.18
C GLU A 34 10.58 -9.64 11.28
N GLY A 35 9.81 -10.68 10.95
CA GLY A 35 9.45 -11.77 11.84
C GLY A 35 8.40 -11.40 12.90
N ALA A 36 7.74 -10.25 12.82
CA ALA A 36 6.70 -9.85 13.78
C ALA A 36 5.59 -10.90 13.91
N GLU A 37 5.24 -11.58 12.82
CA GLU A 37 4.24 -12.65 12.78
C GLU A 37 4.59 -13.89 13.61
N ALA A 38 5.86 -14.04 14.03
CA ALA A 38 6.28 -15.08 14.97
C ALA A 38 5.92 -14.74 16.44
N GLY A 39 5.45 -13.52 16.69
CA GLY A 39 4.96 -13.08 18.00
C GLY A 39 3.52 -13.52 18.30
N VAL A 40 2.94 -12.92 19.34
CA VAL A 40 1.55 -13.17 19.72
C VAL A 40 0.64 -12.31 18.85
N GLU A 41 -0.35 -12.93 18.21
CA GLU A 41 -1.40 -12.19 17.53
C GLU A 41 -2.27 -11.43 18.55
N VAL A 42 -2.42 -10.12 18.35
CA VAL A 42 -3.24 -9.24 19.20
C VAL A 42 -4.17 -8.40 18.32
N PRO A 43 -5.21 -7.76 18.89
CA PRO A 43 -6.00 -6.77 18.18
C PRO A 43 -5.08 -5.73 17.50
N GLY A 44 -5.25 -5.57 16.19
CA GLY A 44 -4.47 -4.62 15.39
C GLY A 44 -3.06 -5.06 14.97
N GLY A 45 -2.61 -6.28 15.27
CA GLY A 45 -1.31 -6.72 14.73
C GLY A 45 -0.64 -7.81 15.55
N TYR A 46 0.67 -7.69 15.73
CA TYR A 46 1.49 -8.69 16.41
C TYR A 46 2.32 -8.05 17.53
N GLN A 47 2.44 -8.77 18.64
CA GLN A 47 3.27 -8.39 19.77
C GLN A 47 4.50 -9.31 19.84
N LEU A 48 5.70 -8.74 19.75
CA LEU A 48 6.97 -9.47 19.82
C LEU A 48 8.02 -8.65 20.58
N ASN A 49 8.60 -9.21 21.65
CA ASN A 49 9.74 -8.62 22.38
C ASN A 49 9.55 -7.14 22.80
N GLY A 50 8.39 -6.80 23.37
CA GLY A 50 8.07 -5.42 23.77
C GLY A 50 7.70 -4.49 22.61
N ILE A 51 7.58 -5.02 21.38
CA ILE A 51 7.15 -4.29 20.19
C ILE A 51 5.74 -4.73 19.81
N LEU A 52 4.81 -3.77 19.80
CA LEU A 52 3.52 -3.91 19.11
C LEU A 52 3.71 -3.43 17.66
N ASN A 53 3.60 -4.32 16.70
CA ASN A 53 3.63 -3.98 15.28
C ASN A 53 2.19 -3.91 14.74
N ILE A 54 1.69 -2.69 14.55
CA ILE A 54 0.41 -2.39 13.90
C ILE A 54 0.70 -2.16 12.42
N ASP A 55 0.62 -3.23 11.64
CA ASP A 55 1.14 -3.24 10.28
C ASP A 55 0.40 -4.30 9.45
N HIS A 56 0.07 -3.95 8.21
CA HIS A 56 -0.61 -4.85 7.26
C HIS A 56 0.35 -5.54 6.28
N HIS A 57 1.67 -5.40 6.46
CA HIS A 57 2.67 -5.94 5.55
C HIS A 57 3.17 -7.32 5.93
N ALA A 58 2.95 -7.75 7.18
CA ALA A 58 3.40 -9.06 7.67
C ALA A 58 2.96 -10.20 6.73
N PRO A 59 3.88 -11.12 6.36
CA PRO A 59 3.57 -12.21 5.45
C PRO A 59 2.65 -13.22 6.15
N GLY A 60 1.36 -13.21 5.83
CA GLY A 60 0.41 -14.14 6.41
C GLY A 60 -1.00 -13.99 5.87
N THR A 61 -1.80 -15.04 6.01
CA THR A 61 -3.21 -15.08 5.55
C THR A 61 -4.04 -13.98 6.18
N ARG A 62 -3.75 -13.61 7.44
CA ARG A 62 -4.40 -12.51 8.16
C ARG A 62 -4.28 -11.15 7.45
N MET A 63 -3.13 -10.90 6.82
CA MET A 63 -2.83 -9.64 6.12
C MET A 63 -3.05 -9.73 4.61
N ALA A 64 -3.21 -10.93 4.05
CA ALA A 64 -3.56 -11.18 2.66
C ALA A 64 -5.06 -10.90 2.36
N ARG A 65 -5.53 -9.72 2.72
CA ARG A 65 -6.90 -9.23 2.53
C ARG A 65 -6.93 -7.71 2.44
N VAL A 66 -8.02 -7.13 1.98
CA VAL A 66 -8.19 -5.67 1.93
C VAL A 66 -8.29 -5.12 3.36
N ILE A 67 -7.14 -4.73 3.93
CA ILE A 67 -7.00 -4.14 5.26
C ILE A 67 -5.78 -3.23 5.28
N SER A 68 -5.85 -2.12 6.02
CA SER A 68 -4.75 -1.19 6.23
C SER A 68 -4.27 -1.17 7.68
N SER A 69 -3.09 -0.62 7.93
CA SER A 69 -2.52 -0.37 9.26
C SER A 69 -3.40 0.58 10.08
N ALA A 70 -4.09 1.54 9.46
CA ALA A 70 -5.08 2.40 10.11
C ALA A 70 -6.31 1.61 10.57
N ASN A 71 -6.83 0.66 9.77
CA ASN A 71 -7.90 -0.24 10.24
C ASN A 71 -7.45 -1.05 11.46
N LEU A 72 -6.22 -1.55 11.42
CA LEU A 72 -5.61 -2.30 12.51
C LEU A 72 -5.45 -1.44 13.77
N ALA A 73 -4.97 -0.19 13.65
CA ALA A 73 -4.85 0.76 14.75
C ALA A 73 -6.21 1.08 15.38
N ILE A 74 -7.23 1.32 14.55
CA ILE A 74 -8.62 1.56 15.00
C ILE A 74 -9.13 0.35 15.80
N ALA A 75 -8.91 -0.87 15.30
CA ALA A 75 -9.33 -2.09 15.98
C ALA A 75 -8.63 -2.25 17.34
N HIS A 76 -7.31 -2.02 17.39
CA HIS A 76 -6.55 -2.05 18.62
C HIS A 76 -7.08 -1.03 19.64
N VAL A 77 -7.19 0.25 19.27
CA VAL A 77 -7.59 1.31 20.20
C VAL A 77 -9.01 1.11 20.75
N ARG A 78 -9.93 0.60 19.93
CA ARG A 78 -11.29 0.29 20.38
C ARG A 78 -11.36 -0.88 21.36
N GLN A 79 -10.49 -1.88 21.21
CA GLN A 79 -10.55 -3.11 22.02
C GLN A 79 -9.64 -3.06 23.25
N CYS A 80 -8.48 -2.41 23.13
CA CYS A 80 -7.41 -2.43 24.11
C CYS A 80 -7.09 -1.04 24.69
N GLY A 81 -7.63 0.03 24.10
CA GLY A 81 -7.21 1.40 24.41
C GLY A 81 -5.92 1.80 23.70
N LEU A 82 -5.34 2.94 24.08
CA LEU A 82 -4.10 3.41 23.47
C LEU A 82 -2.95 2.44 23.79
N PRO A 83 -2.12 2.06 22.79
CA PRO A 83 -1.01 1.14 23.00
C PRO A 83 -0.01 1.70 24.01
N ALA A 84 0.65 0.81 24.74
CA ALA A 84 1.80 1.15 25.58
C ALA A 84 3.01 1.58 24.71
N GLY A 85 3.97 2.29 25.29
CA GLY A 85 5.21 2.64 24.59
C GLY A 85 5.17 3.88 23.69
N GLN A 86 6.26 4.05 22.95
CA GLN A 86 6.50 5.14 21.99
C GLN A 86 5.95 4.78 20.61
N ILE A 87 5.25 5.72 19.96
CA ILE A 87 4.73 5.50 18.61
C ILE A 87 5.82 5.83 17.59
N VAL A 88 6.11 4.89 16.69
CA VAL A 88 7.15 5.06 15.67
C VAL A 88 6.60 4.74 14.28
N ILE A 89 7.05 5.49 13.29
CA ILE A 89 6.78 5.30 11.85
C ILE A 89 8.09 5.51 11.09
N ASN A 90 8.22 5.00 9.87
CA ASN A 90 9.40 5.27 9.01
C ASN A 90 9.02 5.80 7.60
N HIS A 91 7.73 5.92 7.27
CA HIS A 91 7.16 6.67 6.15
C HIS A 91 6.03 7.57 6.65
N THR A 92 5.48 8.39 5.75
CA THR A 92 4.49 9.45 6.06
C THR A 92 3.40 9.50 5.01
N ASP A 93 3.11 8.37 4.37
CA ASP A 93 1.97 8.18 3.51
C ASP A 93 0.66 8.12 4.31
N CYS A 94 -0.46 7.96 3.59
CA CYS A 94 -1.79 8.00 4.18
C CYS A 94 -1.93 7.02 5.35
N ASP A 95 -1.55 5.75 5.15
CA ASP A 95 -1.74 4.71 6.16
C ASP A 95 -0.86 4.96 7.40
N SER A 96 0.37 5.47 7.23
CA SER A 96 1.27 5.79 8.35
C SER A 96 0.78 6.93 9.21
N ILE A 97 0.34 8.03 8.60
CA ILE A 97 -0.16 9.19 9.34
C ILE A 97 -1.44 8.82 10.09
N LEU A 98 -2.35 8.09 9.45
CA LEU A 98 -3.63 7.71 10.07
C LEU A 98 -3.46 6.66 11.17
N SER A 99 -2.69 5.60 10.92
CA SER A 99 -2.43 4.55 11.92
C SER A 99 -1.71 5.09 13.15
N SER A 100 -0.64 5.86 12.96
CA SER A 100 0.11 6.47 14.06
C SER A 100 -0.70 7.56 14.77
N GLY A 101 -1.52 8.33 14.06
CA GLY A 101 -2.41 9.33 14.66
C GLY A 101 -3.44 8.72 15.60
N VAL A 102 -4.05 7.60 15.19
CA VAL A 102 -4.97 6.83 16.03
C VAL A 102 -4.24 6.20 17.23
N ALA A 103 -3.11 5.54 17.00
CA ALA A 103 -2.31 4.91 18.05
C ALA A 103 -1.76 5.92 19.08
N ALA A 104 -1.44 7.15 18.64
CA ALA A 104 -0.98 8.23 19.51
C ALA A 104 -2.11 8.95 20.28
N GLY A 105 -3.37 8.66 19.93
CA GLY A 105 -4.55 9.37 20.44
C GLY A 105 -4.63 10.82 19.94
N ARG A 106 -4.04 11.13 18.78
CA ARG A 106 -4.22 12.42 18.08
C ARG A 106 -5.47 12.42 17.20
N LEU A 107 -5.88 11.24 16.73
CA LEU A 107 -7.09 11.03 15.97
C LEU A 107 -8.02 10.07 16.72
N ASP A 108 -9.33 10.34 16.67
CA ASP A 108 -10.31 9.37 17.13
C ASP A 108 -10.27 8.11 16.27
N PRO A 109 -10.56 6.92 16.83
CA PRO A 109 -10.58 5.67 16.08
C PRO A 109 -11.85 5.57 15.21
N ALA A 110 -11.99 6.47 14.23
CA ALA A 110 -13.15 6.63 13.35
C ALA A 110 -12.97 5.83 12.04
N GLY A 111 -14.06 5.20 11.58
CA GLY A 111 -14.03 4.31 10.39
C GLY A 111 -13.51 4.99 9.12
N ARG A 112 -13.84 6.28 8.94
CA ARG A 112 -13.40 7.09 7.78
C ARG A 112 -11.89 7.11 7.54
N PHE A 113 -11.08 6.96 8.60
CA PHE A 113 -9.62 6.93 8.46
C PHE A 113 -9.14 5.59 7.91
N GLY A 114 -9.74 4.49 8.35
CA GLY A 114 -9.50 3.18 7.75
C GLY A 114 -9.95 3.12 6.29
N GLU A 115 -11.09 3.74 5.95
CA GLU A 115 -11.56 3.84 4.55
C GLU A 115 -10.61 4.65 3.67
N ALA A 116 -10.05 5.75 4.20
CA ALA A 116 -9.08 6.56 3.48
C ALA A 116 -7.75 5.82 3.23
N ALA A 117 -7.25 5.09 4.22
CA ALA A 117 -6.06 4.27 4.05
C ALA A 117 -6.29 3.12 3.04
N ILE A 118 -7.44 2.44 3.11
CA ILE A 118 -7.82 1.43 2.09
C ILE A 118 -7.87 2.03 0.69
N ALA A 119 -8.42 3.25 0.55
CA ALA A 119 -8.47 3.96 -0.71
C ALA A 119 -7.07 4.27 -1.27
N ALA A 120 -6.13 4.65 -0.41
CA ALA A 120 -4.75 4.93 -0.80
C ALA A 120 -3.98 3.66 -1.24
N ASP A 121 -4.04 2.58 -0.45
CA ASP A 121 -3.19 1.42 -0.65
C ASP A 121 -3.73 0.35 -1.58
N HIS A 122 -5.06 0.17 -1.59
CA HIS A 122 -5.69 -1.03 -2.13
C HIS A 122 -6.64 -0.75 -3.30
N THR A 123 -7.57 0.20 -3.14
CA THR A 123 -8.68 0.31 -4.09
C THR A 123 -8.50 1.44 -5.10
N GLY A 124 -7.75 2.49 -4.75
CA GLY A 124 -7.66 3.66 -5.60
C GLY A 124 -8.93 4.50 -5.63
N LYS A 125 -9.92 4.20 -4.80
CA LYS A 125 -11.17 4.97 -4.72
C LYS A 125 -10.87 6.44 -4.42
N GLU A 126 -11.65 7.35 -4.99
CA GLU A 126 -11.50 8.78 -4.69
C GLU A 126 -11.78 9.04 -3.20
N ASN A 127 -10.83 9.69 -2.53
CA ASN A 127 -10.94 10.05 -1.13
C ASN A 127 -10.03 11.24 -0.83
N ASN A 128 -10.59 12.34 -0.32
CA ASN A 128 -9.84 13.56 -0.07
C ASN A 128 -8.76 13.41 1.02
N ILE A 129 -8.97 12.58 2.03
CA ILE A 129 -7.96 12.30 3.07
C ILE A 129 -6.81 11.51 2.44
N ALA A 130 -7.15 10.47 1.66
CA ALA A 130 -6.17 9.65 0.95
C ALA A 130 -5.32 10.49 0.00
N ASP A 131 -5.96 11.29 -0.86
CA ASP A 131 -5.25 12.10 -1.85
C ASP A 131 -4.40 13.21 -1.21
N LEU A 132 -4.85 13.80 -0.10
CA LEU A 132 -4.06 14.76 0.66
C LEU A 132 -2.81 14.11 1.25
N LEU A 133 -3.00 13.08 2.07
CA LEU A 133 -1.90 12.49 2.84
C LEU A 133 -0.92 11.74 1.93
N GLN A 134 -1.42 10.99 0.94
CA GLN A 134 -0.55 10.35 -0.05
C GLN A 134 0.23 11.38 -0.88
N GLY A 135 -0.37 12.55 -1.16
CA GLY A 135 0.32 13.64 -1.84
C GLY A 135 1.45 14.26 -1.01
N LEU A 136 1.38 14.15 0.32
CA LEU A 136 2.36 14.72 1.26
C LEU A 136 3.49 13.75 1.65
N ASP A 137 3.40 12.45 1.30
CA ASP A 137 4.35 11.42 1.74
C ASP A 137 5.84 11.81 1.55
N HIS A 138 6.20 12.34 0.38
CA HIS A 138 7.60 12.72 0.08
C HIS A 138 8.11 13.88 0.93
N LYS A 139 7.24 14.63 1.62
CA LYS A 139 7.64 15.71 2.53
C LYS A 139 8.23 15.17 3.82
N ARG A 140 7.87 13.95 4.24
CA ARG A 140 8.36 13.35 5.49
C ARG A 140 8.18 14.26 6.70
N ASP A 141 7.03 14.93 6.76
CA ASP A 141 6.69 15.88 7.80
C ASP A 141 5.34 15.52 8.44
N VAL A 142 5.43 15.00 9.66
CA VAL A 142 4.30 14.50 10.44
C VAL A 142 3.38 15.64 10.86
N GLU A 143 3.94 16.79 11.26
CA GLU A 143 3.13 17.92 11.75
C GLU A 143 2.49 18.68 10.59
N LEU A 144 3.16 18.80 9.45
CA LEU A 144 2.55 19.27 8.20
C LEU A 144 1.34 18.41 7.81
N SER A 145 1.47 17.08 7.95
CA SER A 145 0.41 16.13 7.60
C SER A 145 -0.80 16.27 8.52
N PHE A 146 -0.60 16.30 9.84
CA PHE A 146 -1.70 16.46 10.80
C PHE A 146 -2.38 17.83 10.71
N SER A 147 -1.61 18.92 10.64
CA SER A 147 -2.18 20.27 10.57
C SER A 147 -3.03 20.47 9.31
N ASN A 148 -2.66 19.88 8.17
CA ASN A 148 -3.48 19.95 6.96
C ASN A 148 -4.64 18.96 6.96
N LEU A 149 -4.49 17.79 7.59
CA LEU A 149 -5.62 16.89 7.83
C LEU A 149 -6.71 17.59 8.66
N GLU A 150 -6.33 18.28 9.74
CA GLU A 150 -7.25 19.05 10.57
C GLU A 150 -7.96 20.14 9.77
N ARG A 151 -7.22 20.92 8.97
CA ARG A 151 -7.79 21.93 8.05
C ARG A 151 -8.78 21.31 7.08
N LEU A 152 -8.42 20.21 6.43
CA LEU A 152 -9.29 19.49 5.51
C LEU A 152 -10.59 19.06 6.19
N LEU A 153 -10.49 18.45 7.39
CA LEU A 153 -11.63 17.98 8.16
C LEU A 153 -12.53 19.12 8.64
N ALA A 154 -11.96 20.30 8.89
CA ALA A 154 -12.67 21.50 9.27
C ALA A 154 -13.23 22.30 8.08
N GLY A 155 -12.99 21.85 6.83
CA GLY A 155 -13.38 22.59 5.62
C GLY A 155 -12.62 23.90 5.43
N GLN A 156 -11.43 24.02 6.04
CA GLN A 156 -10.57 25.18 5.94
C GLN A 156 -9.61 25.06 4.75
N ALA A 157 -9.07 26.20 4.32
CA ALA A 157 -8.01 26.23 3.33
C ALA A 157 -6.78 25.49 3.84
N LEU A 158 -6.26 24.59 3.00
CA LEU A 158 -4.97 23.95 3.20
C LEU A 158 -3.85 24.99 3.12
N ASP A 159 -2.70 24.67 3.69
CA ASP A 159 -1.52 25.46 3.39
C ASP A 159 -1.08 25.28 1.92
N GLY A 160 -0.25 26.20 1.42
CA GLY A 160 0.14 26.21 0.02
C GLY A 160 0.92 24.96 -0.41
N VAL A 161 1.68 24.35 0.51
CA VAL A 161 2.47 23.14 0.23
C VAL A 161 1.56 21.93 0.07
N ALA A 162 0.62 21.74 0.98
CA ALA A 162 -0.36 20.67 0.95
C ALA A 162 -1.36 20.83 -0.20
N GLN A 163 -1.79 22.05 -0.51
CA GLN A 163 -2.63 22.30 -1.68
C GLN A 163 -1.92 21.88 -2.97
N ALA A 164 -0.66 22.30 -3.16
CA ALA A 164 0.12 21.92 -4.35
C ALA A 164 0.36 20.40 -4.44
N ALA A 165 0.58 19.75 -3.30
CA ALA A 165 0.71 18.30 -3.20
C ALA A 165 -0.58 17.57 -3.59
N LEU A 166 -1.72 18.00 -3.04
CA LEU A 166 -3.05 17.48 -3.37
C LEU A 166 -3.38 17.67 -4.86
N ASP A 167 -3.11 18.84 -5.42
CA ASP A 167 -3.33 19.11 -6.85
C ASP A 167 -2.48 18.21 -7.74
N THR A 168 -1.22 17.98 -7.35
CA THR A 168 -0.33 17.04 -8.04
C THR A 168 -0.87 15.63 -7.99
N ARG A 169 -1.34 15.19 -6.84
CA ARG A 169 -1.95 13.86 -6.66
C ARG A 169 -3.20 13.70 -7.53
N ARG A 170 -4.08 14.70 -7.56
CA ARG A 170 -5.29 14.73 -8.39
C ARG A 170 -4.97 14.71 -9.89
N ARG A 171 -3.92 15.41 -10.33
CA ARG A 171 -3.45 15.32 -11.73
C ARG A 171 -3.00 13.91 -12.10
N LYS A 172 -2.28 13.21 -11.22
CA LYS A 172 -1.89 11.81 -11.45
C LYS A 172 -3.10 10.88 -11.55
N ARG A 173 -4.09 11.04 -10.67
CA ARG A 173 -5.37 10.32 -10.74
C ARG A 173 -6.06 10.55 -12.09
N LYS A 174 -6.18 11.81 -12.50
CA LYS A 174 -6.78 12.17 -13.80
C LYS A 174 -6.01 11.56 -14.98
N ALA A 175 -4.69 11.51 -14.92
CA ALA A 175 -3.88 10.83 -15.93
C ALA A 175 -4.17 9.32 -16.00
N ALA A 176 -4.34 8.66 -14.84
CA ALA A 176 -4.76 7.25 -14.78
C ALA A 176 -6.14 7.04 -15.42
N GLU A 177 -7.10 7.93 -15.14
CA GLU A 177 -8.42 7.90 -15.80
C GLU A 177 -8.32 8.08 -17.31
N ASP A 178 -7.46 8.99 -17.78
CA ASP A 178 -7.35 9.31 -19.21
C ASP A 178 -6.73 8.15 -20.00
N VAL A 179 -5.75 7.43 -19.44
CA VAL A 179 -5.20 6.25 -20.10
C VAL A 179 -6.20 5.08 -20.14
N VAL A 180 -7.09 4.96 -19.16
CA VAL A 180 -8.18 3.97 -19.20
C VAL A 180 -9.26 4.38 -20.21
N LYS A 181 -9.74 5.63 -20.16
CA LYS A 181 -10.77 6.16 -21.06
C LYS A 181 -10.35 6.13 -22.53
N SER A 182 -9.07 6.32 -22.81
CA SER A 182 -8.51 6.24 -24.18
C SER A 182 -8.19 4.80 -24.63
N GLY A 183 -8.39 3.79 -23.79
CA GLY A 183 -8.14 2.39 -24.10
C GLY A 183 -6.65 1.99 -24.08
N GLN A 184 -5.75 2.86 -23.63
CA GLN A 184 -4.32 2.53 -23.47
C GLN A 184 -4.09 1.49 -22.37
N VAL A 185 -4.97 1.46 -21.36
CA VAL A 185 -5.08 0.35 -20.41
C VAL A 185 -6.47 -0.24 -20.56
N SER A 186 -6.55 -1.53 -20.89
CA SER A 186 -7.83 -2.21 -21.14
C SER A 186 -7.86 -3.60 -20.52
N VAL A 187 -9.07 -4.06 -20.18
CA VAL A 187 -9.32 -5.38 -19.59
C VAL A 187 -9.54 -6.42 -20.67
N GLY A 188 -8.89 -7.58 -20.54
CA GLY A 188 -9.13 -8.77 -21.37
C GLY A 188 -8.68 -10.04 -20.66
N GLY A 189 -9.56 -11.05 -20.61
CA GLY A 189 -9.27 -12.35 -20.00
C GLY A 189 -8.92 -12.26 -18.50
N GLY A 190 -9.64 -11.43 -17.74
CA GLY A 190 -9.39 -11.21 -16.30
C GLY A 190 -8.15 -10.36 -15.99
N MET A 191 -7.40 -9.90 -16.98
CA MET A 191 -6.24 -9.05 -16.79
C MET A 191 -6.43 -7.69 -17.46
N ALA A 192 -6.17 -6.61 -16.75
CA ALA A 192 -5.94 -5.32 -17.38
C ALA A 192 -4.47 -5.17 -17.79
N PHE A 193 -4.24 -4.62 -18.98
CA PHE A 193 -2.90 -4.42 -19.51
C PHE A 193 -2.78 -3.08 -20.23
N GLY A 194 -1.66 -2.40 -20.04
CA GLY A 194 -1.27 -1.24 -20.85
C GLY A 194 0.22 -0.94 -20.81
N VAL A 195 0.72 -0.44 -21.92
CA VAL A 195 2.11 0.05 -22.08
C VAL A 195 2.06 1.58 -22.11
N LEU A 196 2.58 2.21 -21.07
CA LEU A 196 2.50 3.65 -20.87
C LEU A 196 3.85 4.30 -21.12
N ARG A 197 3.81 5.52 -21.65
CA ARG A 197 5.01 6.36 -21.83
C ARG A 197 5.58 6.84 -20.50
N GLU A 198 4.69 7.16 -19.57
CA GLU A 198 5.05 7.66 -18.24
C GLU A 198 4.62 6.67 -17.16
N VAL A 199 5.34 6.70 -16.05
CA VAL A 199 5.03 5.88 -14.88
C VAL A 199 3.81 6.49 -14.17
N ILE A 200 2.69 5.76 -14.21
CA ILE A 200 1.51 6.05 -13.39
C ILE A 200 1.53 5.17 -12.14
N ASP A 201 1.09 5.73 -11.01
CA ASP A 201 1.02 5.00 -9.75
C ASP A 201 -0.09 3.94 -9.84
N GLY A 202 0.29 2.67 -9.61
CA GLY A 202 -0.58 1.53 -9.84
C GLY A 202 -1.86 1.54 -9.01
N GLU A 203 -1.83 2.15 -7.82
CA GLU A 203 -2.98 2.17 -6.91
C GLU A 203 -4.22 2.87 -7.44
N PHE A 204 -4.13 3.69 -8.48
CA PHE A 204 -5.32 4.34 -9.05
C PHE A 204 -6.19 3.40 -9.89
N PHE A 205 -5.61 2.32 -10.42
CA PHE A 205 -6.27 1.49 -11.43
C PHE A 205 -7.35 0.53 -10.92
N PRO A 206 -7.33 -0.03 -9.69
CA PRO A 206 -8.34 -0.99 -9.26
C PRO A 206 -9.78 -0.46 -9.34
N GLU A 207 -10.04 0.78 -8.91
CA GLU A 207 -11.35 1.43 -9.03
C GLU A 207 -11.74 1.68 -10.50
N LEU A 208 -10.77 2.01 -11.36
CA LEU A 208 -11.01 2.34 -12.77
C LEU A 208 -11.25 1.09 -13.63
N LEU A 209 -10.84 -0.08 -13.15
CA LEU A 209 -10.85 -1.35 -13.87
C LEU A 209 -11.44 -2.44 -12.94
N PRO A 210 -12.70 -2.30 -12.51
CA PRO A 210 -13.28 -3.15 -11.46
C PRO A 210 -13.33 -4.64 -11.85
N ASP A 211 -13.40 -4.94 -13.15
CA ASP A 211 -13.47 -6.30 -13.69
C ASP A 211 -12.11 -7.01 -13.80
N ALA A 212 -11.00 -6.32 -13.48
CA ALA A 212 -9.67 -6.91 -13.53
C ALA A 212 -9.37 -7.73 -12.27
N ILE A 213 -8.80 -8.92 -12.45
CA ILE A 213 -8.19 -9.74 -11.38
C ILE A 213 -6.75 -9.28 -11.14
N VAL A 214 -6.02 -9.01 -12.22
CA VAL A 214 -4.65 -8.47 -12.19
C VAL A 214 -4.57 -7.27 -13.12
N ILE A 215 -3.88 -6.23 -12.69
CA ILE A 215 -3.63 -5.03 -13.47
C ILE A 215 -2.11 -4.94 -13.69
N LEU A 216 -1.69 -5.06 -14.95
CA LEU A 216 -0.30 -4.89 -15.38
C LEU A 216 -0.15 -3.56 -16.13
N VAL A 217 0.73 -2.71 -15.62
CA VAL A 217 1.16 -1.49 -16.32
C VAL A 217 2.65 -1.57 -16.57
N ALA A 218 3.04 -1.40 -17.83
CA ALA A 218 4.43 -1.42 -18.25
C ALA A 218 4.90 -0.02 -18.69
N SER A 219 6.18 0.28 -18.49
CA SER A 219 6.82 1.49 -19.02
C SER A 219 8.29 1.21 -19.34
N LYS A 220 8.82 1.84 -20.38
CA LYS A 220 10.23 1.67 -20.77
C LYS A 220 11.15 2.39 -19.77
N VAL A 221 12.27 1.77 -19.42
CA VAL A 221 13.32 2.43 -18.63
C VAL A 221 14.11 3.34 -19.56
N ALA A 222 14.20 4.63 -19.20
CA ALA A 222 14.90 5.63 -20.00
C ALA A 222 16.32 5.16 -20.36
N ASP A 223 16.69 5.35 -21.63
CA ASP A 223 18.03 5.06 -22.17
C ASP A 223 18.50 3.61 -22.02
N THR A 224 17.57 2.65 -21.90
CA THR A 224 17.88 1.22 -21.87
C THR A 224 16.84 0.42 -22.66
N ASP A 225 17.09 -0.87 -22.88
CA ASP A 225 16.10 -1.80 -23.44
C ASP A 225 15.30 -2.56 -22.37
N LEU A 226 15.34 -2.08 -21.13
CA LEU A 226 14.63 -2.69 -20.01
C LEU A 226 13.21 -2.12 -19.84
N TRP A 227 12.33 -2.95 -19.32
CA TRP A 227 10.94 -2.63 -19.02
C TRP A 227 10.69 -2.67 -17.51
N LYS A 228 10.04 -1.62 -17.00
CA LYS A 228 9.43 -1.63 -15.66
C LYS A 228 8.05 -2.24 -15.76
N MET A 229 7.84 -3.32 -15.03
CA MET A 229 6.53 -3.96 -14.86
C MET A 229 6.02 -3.61 -13.46
N LYS A 230 4.81 -3.07 -13.39
CA LYS A 230 4.09 -2.84 -12.13
C LYS A 230 2.80 -3.64 -12.16
N LEU A 231 2.58 -4.43 -11.11
CA LEU A 231 1.34 -5.18 -10.93
C LEU A 231 0.57 -4.66 -9.72
N ARG A 232 -0.75 -4.65 -9.86
CA ARG A 232 -1.71 -4.54 -8.77
C ARG A 232 -2.72 -5.66 -8.85
N LEU A 233 -3.17 -6.12 -7.70
CA LEU A 233 -4.34 -6.98 -7.61
C LEU A 233 -5.58 -6.11 -7.85
N GLY A 234 -6.44 -6.53 -8.77
CA GLY A 234 -7.68 -5.83 -9.07
C GLY A 234 -8.84 -6.28 -8.17
N LEU A 235 -9.96 -5.55 -8.24
CA LEU A 235 -11.11 -5.77 -7.36
C LEU A 235 -11.88 -7.06 -7.65
N ALA A 236 -11.78 -7.59 -8.88
CA ALA A 236 -12.39 -8.87 -9.25
C ALA A 236 -11.57 -10.10 -8.82
N ALA A 237 -10.45 -9.91 -8.11
CA ALA A 237 -9.64 -11.02 -7.64
C ALA A 237 -10.44 -11.94 -6.70
N PRO A 238 -10.44 -13.26 -6.94
CA PRO A 238 -11.20 -14.19 -6.12
C PRO A 238 -10.57 -14.31 -4.72
N GLU A 239 -11.39 -14.69 -3.75
CA GLU A 239 -10.92 -14.87 -2.38
C GLU A 239 -9.73 -15.86 -2.30
N GLY A 240 -8.73 -15.46 -1.51
CA GLY A 240 -7.47 -16.20 -1.33
C GLY A 240 -6.48 -16.07 -2.51
N PHE A 241 -6.84 -15.41 -3.61
CA PHE A 241 -5.89 -15.12 -4.69
C PHE A 241 -5.02 -13.90 -4.34
N ASN A 242 -3.73 -14.00 -4.65
CA ASN A 242 -2.76 -12.93 -4.46
C ASN A 242 -1.70 -12.99 -5.58
N LEU A 243 -0.91 -11.93 -5.72
CA LEU A 243 0.10 -11.83 -6.78
C LEU A 243 1.24 -12.85 -6.63
N HIS A 244 1.52 -13.37 -5.42
CA HIS A 244 2.53 -14.42 -5.24
C HIS A 244 2.10 -15.74 -5.88
N ALA A 245 0.79 -16.00 -5.98
CA ALA A 245 0.24 -17.17 -6.66
C ALA A 245 0.62 -17.25 -8.15
N LEU A 246 1.00 -16.11 -8.76
CA LEU A 246 1.48 -16.07 -10.13
C LEU A 246 2.93 -16.56 -10.26
N GLY A 247 3.67 -16.81 -9.18
CA GLY A 247 5.05 -17.32 -9.26
C GLY A 247 5.96 -16.47 -10.17
N LEU A 248 5.81 -15.14 -10.13
CA LEU A 248 6.43 -14.20 -11.08
C LEU A 248 7.96 -14.32 -11.12
N GLN A 249 8.58 -14.64 -9.98
CA GLN A 249 10.02 -14.84 -9.86
C GLN A 249 10.58 -15.98 -10.73
N SER A 250 9.72 -16.93 -11.16
CA SER A 250 10.13 -18.00 -12.08
C SER A 250 10.51 -17.50 -13.48
N PHE A 251 10.07 -16.31 -13.88
CA PHE A 251 10.40 -15.70 -15.17
C PHE A 251 10.86 -14.24 -15.08
N ASP A 252 10.70 -13.60 -13.93
CA ASP A 252 11.27 -12.29 -13.60
C ASP A 252 11.85 -12.33 -12.17
N PRO A 253 13.08 -12.84 -11.99
CA PRO A 253 13.72 -12.93 -10.68
C PRO A 253 13.88 -11.58 -9.95
N GLY A 254 13.84 -10.47 -10.69
CA GLY A 254 13.89 -9.11 -10.15
C GLY A 254 12.55 -8.60 -9.61
N TYR A 255 11.45 -9.33 -9.84
CA TYR A 255 10.15 -8.95 -9.34
C TYR A 255 10.06 -9.14 -7.81
N GLY A 256 9.59 -8.11 -7.13
CA GLY A 256 9.29 -8.13 -5.71
C GLY A 256 8.07 -7.29 -5.37
N GLY A 257 7.48 -7.54 -4.20
CA GLY A 257 6.29 -6.83 -3.77
C GLY A 257 5.59 -7.49 -2.59
N ARG A 258 4.38 -7.00 -2.34
CA ARG A 258 3.38 -7.50 -1.39
C ARG A 258 2.39 -8.39 -2.13
N TRP A 259 1.51 -9.05 -1.36
CA TRP A 259 0.46 -9.92 -1.88
C TRP A 259 -0.47 -9.23 -2.90
N ASN A 260 -0.67 -7.91 -2.84
CA ASN A 260 -1.57 -7.16 -3.74
C ASN A 260 -0.87 -6.15 -4.66
N ALA A 261 0.45 -5.96 -4.55
CA ALA A 261 1.16 -4.92 -5.30
C ALA A 261 2.64 -5.25 -5.42
N GLY A 262 3.23 -5.07 -6.61
CA GLY A 262 4.66 -5.26 -6.77
C GLY A 262 5.22 -4.70 -8.08
N SER A 263 6.54 -4.73 -8.19
CA SER A 263 7.24 -4.32 -9.40
C SER A 263 8.65 -4.91 -9.46
N ASN A 264 9.25 -4.85 -10.64
CA ASN A 264 10.68 -5.13 -10.85
C ASN A 264 11.55 -3.87 -10.87
N SER A 265 11.00 -2.70 -10.51
CA SER A 265 11.72 -1.41 -10.60
C SER A 265 12.98 -1.37 -9.73
N ARG A 266 12.98 -2.05 -8.59
CA ARG A 266 14.15 -2.11 -7.67
C ARG A 266 15.31 -2.92 -8.25
N ALA A 267 15.03 -3.84 -9.17
CA ALA A 267 16.03 -4.64 -9.87
C ALA A 267 16.48 -3.99 -11.20
N GLY A 268 15.98 -2.79 -11.52
CA GLY A 268 16.31 -2.08 -12.76
C GLY A 268 15.37 -2.37 -13.94
N GLY A 269 14.43 -3.30 -13.80
CA GLY A 269 13.51 -3.73 -14.86
C GLY A 269 13.81 -5.14 -15.38
N THR A 270 13.15 -5.51 -16.48
CA THR A 270 13.31 -6.81 -17.15
C THR A 270 13.53 -6.65 -18.65
N VAL A 271 14.19 -7.62 -19.27
CA VAL A 271 14.34 -7.69 -20.74
C VAL A 271 13.09 -8.26 -21.43
N LEU A 272 12.17 -8.86 -20.67
CA LEU A 272 10.91 -9.36 -21.23
C LEU A 272 10.09 -8.18 -21.77
N THR A 273 9.55 -8.36 -22.98
CA THR A 273 8.61 -7.39 -23.53
C THR A 273 7.33 -7.35 -22.69
N PRO A 274 6.61 -6.21 -22.65
CA PRO A 274 5.33 -6.11 -21.97
C PRO A 274 4.33 -7.20 -22.39
N GLU A 275 4.30 -7.53 -23.68
CA GLU A 275 3.43 -8.55 -24.28
C GLU A 275 3.80 -9.95 -23.80
N ASP A 276 5.08 -10.34 -23.85
CA ASP A 276 5.53 -11.64 -23.35
C ASP A 276 5.25 -11.80 -21.85
N TYR A 277 5.40 -10.71 -21.09
CA TYR A 277 5.11 -10.69 -19.65
C TYR A 277 3.62 -10.88 -19.38
N ALA A 278 2.78 -10.16 -20.12
CA ALA A 278 1.33 -10.24 -20.08
C ALA A 278 0.83 -11.65 -20.40
N GLU A 279 1.38 -12.30 -21.44
CA GLU A 279 1.03 -13.68 -21.81
C GLU A 279 1.37 -14.68 -20.70
N LYS A 280 2.56 -14.55 -20.10
CA LYS A 280 2.96 -15.41 -18.97
C LYS A 280 2.03 -15.28 -17.77
N ILE A 281 1.52 -14.08 -17.49
CA ILE A 281 0.51 -13.85 -16.44
C ILE A 281 -0.84 -14.47 -16.84
N ARG A 282 -1.32 -14.21 -18.06
CA ARG A 282 -2.61 -14.75 -18.54
C ARG A 282 -2.64 -16.27 -18.49
N ALA A 283 -1.56 -16.95 -18.89
CA ALA A 283 -1.45 -18.40 -18.80
C ALA A 283 -1.61 -18.91 -17.35
N ARG A 284 -1.04 -18.19 -16.39
CA ARG A 284 -1.15 -18.53 -14.95
C ARG A 284 -2.53 -18.26 -14.39
N LEU A 285 -3.16 -17.15 -14.78
CA LEU A 285 -4.55 -16.85 -14.43
C LEU A 285 -5.51 -17.92 -14.96
N ALA A 286 -5.32 -18.37 -16.20
CA ALA A 286 -6.13 -19.43 -16.80
C ALA A 286 -5.97 -20.79 -16.08
N SER A 287 -4.80 -21.06 -15.50
CA SER A 287 -4.53 -22.27 -14.72
C SER A 287 -4.95 -22.18 -13.26
N TRP A 288 -5.39 -21.01 -12.79
CA TRP A 288 -5.71 -20.80 -11.38
C TRP A 288 -7.02 -21.51 -11.02
N PRO A 289 -7.04 -22.36 -9.99
CA PRO A 289 -8.23 -23.13 -9.64
C PRO A 289 -9.37 -22.21 -9.22
N THR A 290 -10.49 -22.36 -9.92
CA THR A 290 -11.81 -21.82 -9.57
C THR A 290 -12.25 -22.34 -8.19
N PRO A 291 -13.15 -21.64 -7.49
CA PRO A 291 -13.73 -22.12 -6.24
C PRO A 291 -14.29 -23.56 -6.34
N GLU A 292 -14.87 -23.93 -7.49
CA GLU A 292 -15.39 -25.28 -7.74
C GLU A 292 -14.30 -26.36 -7.75
N THR A 293 -13.10 -26.01 -8.24
CA THR A 293 -11.96 -26.94 -8.32
C THR A 293 -11.10 -27.01 -7.05
N ARG A 294 -11.34 -26.15 -6.05
CA ARG A 294 -10.61 -26.18 -4.76
C ARG A 294 -11.25 -27.10 -3.70
N ALA A 295 -12.47 -27.58 -3.96
CA ALA A 295 -13.23 -28.44 -3.04
C ALA A 295 -13.12 -29.94 -3.36
N GLN A 296 -12.27 -30.32 -4.32
CA GLN A 296 -11.90 -31.70 -4.64
C GLN A 296 -10.47 -31.97 -4.18
#